data_AF-A0A229TAS3-F1
#
_entry.id   AF-A0A229TAS3-F1
#
_cell.length_a   1.000
_cell.length_b   1.000
_cell.length_c   1.000
_cell.angle_alpha   90.00
_cell.angle_beta   90.00
_cell.angle_gamma   90.00
#
_symmetry.space_group_name_H-M   'P 1'
#
loop_
_entity.id
_entity.type
_entity.pdbx_description
1 polymer ?
#
loop_
_entity_poly.entity_id
_entity_poly.type
_entity_poly.pdbx_seq_one_letter_code
_entity_poly.pdbx_strand_id
1 'polypeptide(L)'
;MTRWNQGRATIDALIARGSLEPVPASREAAEAEIARARTHVASARQLLDSDPEGAYTLAYDGARRALAAVLQNQGLRATSRGGHIAVYEAVLAQLDPPLGPLLRPFNRMRVRRNEVAYRSSEAPSVTAEDVTADVAKVEDLIGVAEKAIPNMPRY
;
A
#
# COMPACT_ATOMS: atom_id res chain seq x y z
N MET A 1 -21.21 17.01 7.04
CA MET A 1 -20.05 16.23 6.57
C MET A 1 -20.25 14.79 7.01
N THR A 2 -20.26 13.85 6.07
CA THR A 2 -20.43 12.43 6.37
C THR A 2 -19.16 11.88 7.00
N ARG A 3 -19.28 11.13 8.11
CA ARG A 3 -18.15 10.57 8.86
C ARG A 3 -17.91 9.12 8.44
N TRP A 4 -16.66 8.74 8.17
CA TRP A 4 -16.28 7.34 7.98
C TRP A 4 -16.08 6.67 9.35
N ASN A 5 -16.93 5.68 9.66
CA ASN A 5 -16.93 5.00 10.97
C ASN A 5 -16.17 3.67 10.97
N GLN A 6 -16.16 2.95 9.85
CA GLN A 6 -15.46 1.67 9.74
C GLN A 6 -13.95 1.87 9.95
N GLY A 7 -13.35 1.05 10.81
CA GLY A 7 -11.92 1.11 11.15
C GLY A 7 -11.50 2.27 12.05
N ARG A 8 -12.42 3.16 12.47
CA ARG A 8 -12.07 4.37 13.20
C ARG A 8 -11.32 4.10 14.52
N ALA A 9 -11.78 3.13 15.31
CA ALA A 9 -11.09 2.74 16.55
C ALA A 9 -9.63 2.31 16.30
N THR A 10 -9.36 1.65 15.16
CA THR A 10 -8.00 1.27 14.76
C THR A 10 -7.17 2.49 14.37
N ILE A 11 -7.75 3.45 13.63
CA ILE A 11 -7.07 4.71 13.29
C ILE A 11 -6.75 5.52 14.54
N ASP A 12 -7.69 5.66 15.47
CA ASP A 12 -7.47 6.35 16.74
C ASP A 12 -6.35 5.69 17.55
N ALA A 13 -6.32 4.35 17.63
CA ALA A 13 -5.27 3.61 18.30
C ALA A 13 -3.90 3.75 17.60
N LEU A 14 -3.88 3.81 16.26
CA LEU A 14 -2.68 4.04 15.45
C LEU A 14 -2.10 5.45 15.69
N ILE A 15 -2.97 6.46 15.79
CA ILE A 15 -2.57 7.84 16.11
C ILE A 15 -2.05 7.90 17.56
N ALA A 16 -2.80 7.35 18.51
CA ALA A 16 -2.46 7.39 19.93
C ALA A 16 -1.09 6.77 20.23
N ARG A 17 -0.70 5.70 19.54
CA ARG A 17 0.63 5.06 19.69
C ARG A 17 1.72 5.68 18.81
N GLY A 18 1.40 6.73 18.06
CA GLY A 18 2.33 7.44 17.17
C GLY A 18 2.71 6.68 15.90
N SER A 19 1.91 5.71 15.47
CA SER A 19 2.11 4.98 14.20
C SER A 19 1.53 5.73 13.00
N LEU A 20 0.48 6.53 13.22
CA LEU A 20 -0.04 7.51 12.27
C LEU A 20 0.04 8.92 12.88
N GLU A 21 0.04 9.92 12.02
CA GLU A 21 -0.08 11.33 12.40
C GLU A 21 -1.08 12.06 11.49
N PRO A 22 -1.81 13.07 11.99
CA PRO A 22 -2.58 13.97 11.16
C PRO A 22 -1.68 14.84 10.28
N VAL A 23 -2.07 15.03 9.02
CA VAL A 23 -1.43 15.91 8.04
C VAL A 23 -2.51 16.66 7.24
N PRO A 24 -2.18 17.76 6.54
CA PRO A 24 -3.13 18.37 5.62
C PRO A 24 -3.63 17.35 4.59
N ALA A 25 -4.94 17.15 4.54
CA ALA A 25 -5.59 16.31 3.54
C ALA A 25 -5.43 16.92 2.14
N SER A 26 -4.99 16.12 1.17
CA SER A 26 -4.90 16.55 -0.23
C SER A 26 -5.27 15.41 -1.17
N ARG A 27 -6.31 15.66 -1.97
CA ARG A 27 -6.76 14.74 -3.01
C ARG A 27 -5.80 14.76 -4.19
N GLU A 28 -5.31 15.94 -4.56
CA GLU A 28 -4.37 16.15 -5.64
C GLU A 28 -3.06 15.37 -5.39
N ALA A 29 -2.55 15.43 -4.16
CA ALA A 29 -1.37 14.67 -3.77
C ALA A 29 -1.62 13.15 -3.79
N ALA A 30 -2.80 12.71 -3.35
CA ALA A 30 -3.19 11.30 -3.41
C ALA A 30 -3.27 10.79 -4.86
N GLU A 31 -3.93 11.52 -5.75
CA GLU A 31 -4.04 11.18 -7.17
C GLU A 31 -2.66 11.15 -7.87
N ALA A 32 -1.76 12.08 -7.50
CA ALA A 32 -0.38 12.05 -8.00
C ALA A 32 0.41 10.81 -7.52
N GLU A 33 0.16 10.34 -6.29
CA GLU A 33 0.75 9.07 -5.81
C GLU A 33 0.18 7.85 -6.53
N ILE A 34 -1.11 7.85 -6.90
CA ILE A 34 -1.70 6.81 -7.75
C ILE A 34 -1.02 6.77 -9.12
N ALA A 35 -0.82 7.92 -9.75
CA ALA A 35 -0.11 8.00 -11.03
C ALA A 35 1.31 7.43 -10.91
N ARG A 36 2.04 7.78 -9.86
CA ARG A 36 3.38 7.21 -9.57
C ARG A 36 3.32 5.70 -9.34
N ALA A 37 2.31 5.19 -8.64
CA ALA A 37 2.12 3.77 -8.42
C ALA A 37 1.93 3.01 -9.74
N ARG A 38 1.14 3.55 -10.66
CA ARG A 38 0.96 3.00 -12.02
C ARG A 38 2.28 2.97 -12.80
N THR A 39 3.08 4.04 -12.70
CA THR A 39 4.44 4.05 -13.30
C THR A 39 5.33 2.94 -12.74
N HIS A 40 5.34 2.73 -11.42
CA HIS A 40 6.16 1.67 -10.80
C HIS A 40 5.74 0.28 -11.27
N VAL A 41 4.43 0.02 -11.40
CA VAL A 41 3.92 -1.25 -11.94
C VAL A 41 4.33 -1.45 -13.40
N ALA A 42 4.27 -0.40 -14.22
CA ALA A 42 4.73 -0.45 -15.60
C ALA A 42 6.24 -0.76 -15.70
N SER A 43 7.06 -0.12 -14.85
CA SER A 43 8.50 -0.41 -14.78
C SER A 43 8.80 -1.82 -14.27
N ALA A 44 8.05 -2.32 -13.27
CA ALA A 44 8.19 -3.68 -12.78
C ALA A 44 7.99 -4.71 -13.90
N ARG A 45 7.00 -4.50 -14.78
CA ARG A 45 6.76 -5.37 -15.95
C ARG A 45 7.94 -5.41 -16.92
N GLN A 46 8.65 -4.30 -17.09
CA GLN A 46 9.80 -4.24 -18.00
C GLN A 46 11.02 -4.98 -17.45
N LEU A 47 11.11 -5.15 -16.12
CA LEU A 47 12.24 -5.77 -15.45
C LEU A 47 12.03 -7.26 -15.15
N LEU A 48 10.87 -7.84 -15.46
CA LEU A 48 10.49 -9.20 -15.07
C LEU A 48 11.58 -10.25 -15.35
N ASP A 49 12.18 -10.22 -16.54
CA ASP A 49 13.15 -11.24 -16.95
C ASP A 49 14.59 -10.87 -16.61
N SER A 50 14.93 -9.57 -16.59
CA SER A 50 16.30 -9.09 -16.41
C SER A 50 16.67 -8.86 -14.95
N ASP A 51 15.71 -8.50 -14.11
CA ASP A 51 15.88 -8.22 -12.68
C ASP A 51 14.56 -8.46 -11.91
N PRO A 52 14.20 -9.74 -11.64
CA PRO A 52 12.98 -10.06 -10.89
C PRO A 52 12.91 -9.44 -9.49
N GLU A 53 14.04 -9.32 -8.78
CA GLU A 53 14.09 -8.74 -7.44
C GLU A 53 13.85 -7.23 -7.46
N GLY A 54 14.44 -6.52 -8.43
CA GLY A 54 14.15 -5.11 -8.69
C GLY A 54 12.71 -4.89 -9.14
N ALA A 55 12.20 -5.73 -10.04
CA ALA A 55 10.82 -5.71 -10.49
C ALA A 55 9.84 -5.87 -9.31
N TYR A 56 10.11 -6.83 -8.42
CA TYR A 56 9.33 -7.05 -7.21
C TYR A 56 9.33 -5.85 -6.27
N THR A 57 10.50 -5.24 -6.08
CA THR A 57 10.65 -4.04 -5.24
C THR A 57 9.81 -2.88 -5.77
N LEU A 58 9.83 -2.65 -7.09
CA LEU A 58 8.99 -1.63 -7.74
C LEU A 58 7.50 -1.93 -7.61
N ALA A 59 7.08 -3.18 -7.83
CA ALA A 59 5.69 -3.59 -7.66
C ALA A 59 5.21 -3.32 -6.22
N TYR A 60 6.00 -3.75 -5.22
CA TYR A 60 5.70 -3.48 -3.82
C TYR A 60 5.59 -1.99 -3.50
N ASP A 61 6.52 -1.16 -4.00
CA ASP A 61 6.47 0.28 -3.78
C ASP A 61 5.25 0.93 -4.45
N GLY A 62 4.82 0.43 -5.62
CA GLY A 62 3.56 0.82 -6.24
C GLY A 62 2.36 0.57 -5.33
N ALA A 63 2.25 -0.64 -4.77
CA ALA A 63 1.20 -0.98 -3.81
C ALA A 63 1.23 -0.08 -2.56
N ARG A 64 2.42 0.12 -2.00
CA ARG A 64 2.61 0.95 -0.79
C ARG A 64 2.18 2.40 -1.02
N ARG A 65 2.55 2.97 -2.17
CA ARG A 65 2.13 4.32 -2.57
C ARG A 65 0.62 4.42 -2.71
N ALA A 66 -0.02 3.44 -3.35
CA ALA A 66 -1.46 3.42 -3.52
C ALA A 66 -2.21 3.40 -2.18
N LEU A 67 -1.79 2.56 -1.25
CA LEU A 67 -2.43 2.51 0.08
C LEU A 67 -2.14 3.77 0.90
N ALA A 68 -0.93 4.33 0.82
CA ALA A 68 -0.61 5.60 1.48
C ALA A 68 -1.42 6.78 0.90
N ALA A 69 -1.73 6.76 -0.40
CA ALA A 69 -2.56 7.79 -1.04
C ALA A 69 -3.98 7.85 -0.45
N VAL A 70 -4.56 6.70 -0.08
CA VAL A 70 -5.86 6.65 0.63
C VAL A 70 -5.77 7.45 1.94
N LEU A 71 -4.71 7.26 2.73
CA LEU A 71 -4.50 7.98 3.97
C LEU A 71 -4.24 9.48 3.75
N GLN A 72 -3.43 9.82 2.74
CA GLN A 72 -3.13 11.21 2.38
C GLN A 72 -4.40 11.99 1.99
N ASN A 73 -5.33 11.36 1.27
CA ASN A 73 -6.64 11.95 0.96
C ASN A 73 -7.46 12.24 2.22
N GLN A 74 -7.32 11.41 3.25
CA GLN A 74 -8.01 11.61 4.54
C GLN A 74 -7.29 12.59 5.48
N GLY A 75 -6.05 12.98 5.19
CA GLY A 75 -5.23 13.80 6.08
C GLY A 75 -4.49 12.98 7.14
N LEU A 76 -4.06 11.77 6.78
CA LEU A 76 -3.31 10.87 7.64
C LEU A 76 -2.01 10.44 6.95
N ARG A 77 -0.95 10.25 7.72
CA ARG A 77 0.33 9.72 7.24
C ARG A 77 0.92 8.72 8.24
N ALA A 78 1.54 7.66 7.74
CA ALA A 78 2.33 6.77 8.58
C ALA A 78 3.66 7.41 8.98
N THR A 79 4.01 7.30 10.27
CA THR A 79 5.27 7.80 10.81
C THR A 79 6.40 6.80 10.58
N SER A 80 7.65 7.19 10.86
CA SER A 80 8.79 6.26 10.86
C SER A 80 8.60 5.10 11.85
N ARG A 81 7.91 5.34 12.98
CA ARG A 81 7.54 4.32 13.97
C ARG A 81 6.49 3.35 13.44
N GLY A 82 5.48 3.86 12.73
CA GLY A 82 4.42 3.03 12.17
C GLY A 82 4.87 2.23 10.96
N GLY A 83 5.79 2.79 10.15
CA GLY A 83 6.30 2.18 8.95
C GLY A 83 5.19 1.78 7.98
N HIS A 84 5.51 0.83 7.08
CA HIS A 84 4.58 0.41 6.04
C HIS A 84 3.43 -0.46 6.59
N ILE A 85 3.62 -1.09 7.75
CA ILE A 85 2.58 -1.91 8.38
C ILE A 85 1.42 -1.05 8.89
N ALA A 86 1.69 0.16 9.39
CA ALA A 86 0.63 1.09 9.80
C ALA A 86 -0.27 1.50 8.62
N VAL A 87 0.29 1.66 7.42
CA VAL A 87 -0.48 1.93 6.19
C VAL A 87 -1.45 0.78 5.91
N TYR A 88 -0.95 -0.46 5.98
CA TYR A 88 -1.77 -1.66 5.78
C TYR A 88 -2.88 -1.79 6.81
N GLU A 89 -2.56 -1.70 8.10
CA GLU A 89 -3.53 -1.83 9.19
C GLU A 89 -4.63 -0.76 9.07
N ALA A 90 -4.26 0.48 8.76
CA ALA A 90 -5.18 1.58 8.60
C ALA A 90 -6.16 1.37 7.44
N VAL A 91 -5.64 1.00 6.25
CA VAL A 91 -6.49 0.80 5.08
C VAL A 91 -7.34 -0.46 5.23
N LEU A 92 -6.78 -1.55 5.75
CA LEU A 92 -7.53 -2.78 6.01
C LEU A 92 -8.69 -2.53 6.97
N ALA A 93 -8.44 -1.86 8.10
CA ALA A 93 -9.49 -1.59 9.08
C ALA A 93 -10.62 -0.74 8.51
N GLN A 94 -10.31 0.18 7.59
CA GLN A 94 -11.31 1.08 7.01
C GLN A 94 -12.10 0.48 5.84
N LEU A 95 -11.56 -0.53 5.14
CA LEU A 95 -12.11 -1.06 3.88
C LEU A 95 -12.49 -2.56 3.95
N ASP A 96 -12.09 -3.29 4.99
CA ASP A 96 -12.49 -4.67 5.27
C ASP A 96 -13.51 -4.71 6.41
N PRO A 97 -14.69 -5.35 6.23
CA PRO A 97 -15.25 -5.87 4.97
C PRO A 97 -15.70 -4.76 4.01
N PRO A 98 -15.80 -5.03 2.69
CA PRO A 98 -15.62 -6.32 2.03
C PRO A 98 -14.26 -6.52 1.35
N LEU A 99 -13.35 -5.54 1.37
CA LEU A 99 -12.17 -5.54 0.50
C LEU A 99 -10.95 -6.28 1.08
N GLY A 100 -11.08 -6.94 2.23
CA GLY A 100 -10.01 -7.71 2.88
C GLY A 100 -9.25 -8.66 1.96
N PRO A 101 -9.90 -9.48 1.10
CA PRO A 101 -9.21 -10.38 0.18
C PRO A 101 -8.26 -9.66 -0.80
N LEU A 102 -8.61 -8.45 -1.24
CA LEU A 102 -7.76 -7.65 -2.14
C LEU A 102 -6.61 -6.98 -1.37
N LEU A 103 -6.80 -6.65 -0.09
CA LEU A 103 -5.83 -5.93 0.73
C LEU A 103 -4.76 -6.83 1.37
N ARG A 104 -5.13 -8.05 1.79
CA ARG A 104 -4.22 -9.00 2.47
C ARG A 104 -2.93 -9.35 1.73
N PRO A 105 -2.89 -9.44 0.37
CA PRO A 105 -1.64 -9.65 -0.37
C PRO A 105 -0.54 -8.65 -0.02
N PHE A 106 -0.88 -7.40 0.29
CA PHE A 106 0.11 -6.37 0.62
C PHE A 106 1.01 -6.77 1.80
N ASN A 107 0.45 -7.39 2.85
CA ASN A 107 1.24 -7.76 4.03
C ASN A 107 2.22 -8.89 3.72
N ARG A 108 1.80 -9.90 2.95
CA ARG A 108 2.73 -10.94 2.45
C ARG A 108 3.82 -10.29 1.60
N MET A 109 3.45 -9.36 0.71
CA MET A 109 4.42 -8.72 -0.16
C MET A 109 5.47 -7.91 0.61
N ARG A 110 5.05 -7.21 1.67
CA ARG A 110 5.93 -6.46 2.57
C ARG A 110 6.98 -7.34 3.23
N VAL A 111 6.58 -8.51 3.74
CA VAL A 111 7.49 -9.46 4.38
C VAL A 111 8.51 -9.96 3.36
N ARG A 112 8.04 -10.39 2.19
CA ARG A 112 8.89 -10.87 1.11
C ARG A 112 9.85 -9.80 0.57
N ARG A 113 9.40 -8.54 0.44
CA ARG A 113 10.29 -7.41 0.06
C ARG A 113 11.40 -7.19 1.08
N ASN A 114 11.12 -7.39 2.37
CA ASN A 114 12.13 -7.29 3.41
C ASN A 114 13.18 -8.42 3.29
N GLU A 115 12.75 -9.65 3.00
CA GLU A 115 13.67 -10.78 2.76
C GLU A 115 14.60 -10.53 1.57
N VAL A 116 14.05 -10.02 0.46
CA VAL A 116 14.82 -9.65 -0.74
C VAL A 116 15.86 -8.57 -0.40
N ALA A 117 15.45 -7.51 0.30
CA ALA A 117 16.32 -6.38 0.60
C ALA A 117 17.52 -6.74 1.52
N TYR A 118 17.33 -7.66 2.45
CA TYR A 118 18.36 -8.05 3.42
C TYR A 118 19.04 -9.38 3.10
N ARG A 119 18.71 -9.98 1.95
CA ARG A 119 19.24 -11.26 1.43
C ARG A 119 19.47 -12.28 2.55
N SER A 120 18.39 -12.78 3.13
CA SER A 120 18.48 -14.03 3.89
C SER A 120 18.93 -15.13 2.92
N SER A 121 20.10 -15.72 3.14
CA SER A 121 20.64 -16.80 2.28
C SER A 121 19.73 -18.04 2.21
N GLU A 122 18.72 -18.10 3.08
CA GLU A 122 17.74 -19.18 3.16
C GLU A 122 16.44 -18.88 2.38
N ALA A 123 16.21 -17.63 1.98
CA ALA A 123 15.00 -17.26 1.24
C ALA A 123 15.17 -17.63 -0.24
N PRO A 124 14.18 -18.29 -0.88
CA PRO A 124 14.21 -18.53 -2.32
C PRO A 124 14.39 -17.22 -3.08
N SER A 125 15.07 -17.23 -4.22
CA SER A 125 15.12 -16.07 -5.12
C SER A 125 13.72 -15.72 -5.62
N VAL A 126 13.49 -14.44 -5.93
CA VAL A 126 12.25 -14.02 -6.60
C VAL A 126 12.32 -14.42 -8.07
N THR A 127 11.26 -15.04 -8.57
CA THR A 127 11.14 -15.44 -9.99
C THR A 127 10.27 -14.46 -10.78
N ALA A 128 10.42 -14.44 -12.11
CA ALA A 128 9.53 -13.65 -12.98
C ALA A 128 8.05 -14.03 -12.81
N GLU A 129 7.76 -15.30 -12.52
CA GLU A 129 6.41 -15.80 -12.24
C GLU A 129 5.85 -15.20 -10.94
N ASP A 130 6.64 -15.18 -9.86
CA ASP A 130 6.25 -14.55 -8.59
C ASP A 130 5.88 -13.08 -8.79
N VAL A 131 6.72 -12.34 -9.54
CA VAL A 131 6.47 -10.92 -9.82
C VAL A 131 5.22 -10.75 -10.67
N THR A 132 5.01 -11.58 -11.70
CA THR A 132 3.82 -11.52 -12.56
C THR A 132 2.55 -11.72 -11.74
N ALA A 133 2.53 -12.73 -10.86
CA ALA A 133 1.40 -13.01 -9.99
C ALA A 133 1.13 -11.87 -8.98
N ASP A 134 2.17 -11.19 -8.53
CA ASP A 134 2.04 -10.09 -7.57
C ASP A 134 1.73 -8.74 -8.21
N VAL A 135 2.23 -8.46 -9.42
CA VAL A 135 1.86 -7.28 -10.21
C VAL A 135 0.35 -7.21 -10.40
N ALA A 136 -0.32 -8.31 -10.72
CA ALA A 136 -1.77 -8.36 -10.83
C ALA A 136 -2.47 -7.93 -9.51
N LYS A 137 -1.98 -8.41 -8.37
CA LYS A 137 -2.51 -8.05 -7.04
C LYS A 137 -2.24 -6.57 -6.71
N VAL A 138 -1.10 -6.03 -7.15
CA VAL A 138 -0.80 -4.60 -6.98
C VAL A 138 -1.76 -3.74 -7.81
N GLU A 139 -2.11 -4.16 -9.02
CA GLU A 139 -3.11 -3.45 -9.83
C GLU A 139 -4.49 -3.43 -9.17
N ASP A 140 -4.89 -4.54 -8.54
CA ASP A 140 -6.11 -4.59 -7.73
C ASP A 140 -6.05 -3.61 -6.55
N LEU A 141 -4.92 -3.54 -5.84
CA LEU A 141 -4.71 -2.57 -4.74
C LEU A 141 -4.78 -1.12 -5.23
N ILE A 142 -4.22 -0.82 -6.41
CA ILE A 142 -4.34 0.51 -7.01
C ILE A 142 -5.81 0.80 -7.36
N GLY A 143 -6.52 -0.18 -7.94
CA GLY A 143 -7.96 -0.05 -8.24
C GLY A 143 -8.82 0.16 -6.99
N VAL A 144 -8.47 -0.45 -5.86
CA VAL A 144 -9.11 -0.19 -4.56
C VAL A 144 -8.86 1.26 -4.13
N ALA A 145 -7.62 1.75 -4.20
CA ALA A 145 -7.28 3.10 -3.82
C ALA A 145 -7.96 4.16 -4.70
N GLU A 146 -7.97 3.96 -6.02
CA GLU A 146 -8.67 4.81 -7.00
C GLU A 146 -10.17 4.95 -6.70
N LYS A 147 -10.82 3.86 -6.27
CA LYS A 147 -12.23 3.88 -5.87
C LYS A 147 -12.44 4.50 -4.48
N ALA A 148 -11.49 4.32 -3.57
CA ALA A 148 -11.61 4.80 -2.19
C ALA A 148 -11.42 6.33 -2.07
N ILE A 149 -10.40 6.88 -2.72
CA ILE A 149 -10.04 8.32 -2.68
C ILE A 149 -11.25 9.24 -2.91
N PRO A 150 -12.09 9.05 -3.95
CA PRO A 150 -13.21 9.94 -4.17
C PRO A 150 -14.32 9.86 -3.13
N ASN A 151 -14.45 8.71 -2.45
CA ASN A 151 -15.58 8.39 -1.58
C ASN A 151 -15.27 8.53 -0.09
N MET A 152 -13.99 8.56 0.30
CA MET A 152 -13.59 8.67 1.70
C MET A 152 -13.48 10.14 2.13
N PRO A 153 -14.20 10.56 3.19
CA PRO A 153 -14.07 11.89 3.75
C PRO A 153 -12.75 12.06 4.50
N ARG A 154 -12.39 13.31 4.78
CA ARG A 154 -11.32 13.65 5.73
C ARG A 154 -11.57 12.98 7.09
N TYR A 155 -10.48 12.57 7.77
CA TYR A 155 -10.55 11.81 9.02
C TYR A 155 -11.12 12.60 10.20
#